data_AF-A0A1H6HY52-F1
#
_entry.id   AF-A0A1H6HY52-F1
#
_cell.length_a   1.000
_cell.length_b   1.000
_cell.length_c   1.000
_cell.angle_alpha   90.00
_cell.angle_beta   90.00
_cell.angle_gamma   90.00
#
_symmetry.space_group_name_H-M   'P 1'
#
loop_
_entity.id
_entity.type
_entity.pdbx_description
1 polymer ?
#
loop_
_entity_poly.entity_id
_entity_poly.type
_entity_poly.pdbx_seq_one_letter_code
_entity_poly.pdbx_strand_id
1 'polypeptide(L)'
;MENLLYRIEKDLKDGRKKKACDRLRNMINQFPNDLSLRKKLGQIYFEAGFLDEAGKFWILSAPENDEMKKAVELYTKSLSHSGSAILKDIVFRGDKDFLDEYALKVITELEKDSVRVTKHIPVFKTKTREKGNYSETQTGFLSKIVICLVIGLVILVPVLGIVKLFEIISSLFSQ
;
A
#
# COMPACT_ATOMS: atom_id res chain seq x y z
N MET A 1 -4.49 17.26 -16.76
CA MET A 1 -3.90 16.58 -15.59
C MET A 1 -4.01 15.07 -15.80
N GLU A 2 -3.38 14.61 -16.87
CA GLU A 2 -3.62 13.32 -17.50
C GLU A 2 -2.25 12.78 -17.94
N ASN A 3 -2.19 11.51 -18.30
CA ASN A 3 -1.15 10.93 -19.17
C ASN A 3 0.05 10.18 -18.55
N LEU A 4 -0.02 9.61 -17.34
CA LEU A 4 0.92 8.54 -16.93
C LEU A 4 0.24 7.18 -16.83
N LEU A 5 -0.77 7.04 -15.98
CA LEU A 5 -1.60 5.82 -15.92
C LEU A 5 -2.31 5.57 -17.25
N TYR A 6 -2.90 6.61 -17.86
CA TYR A 6 -3.49 6.52 -19.20
C TYR A 6 -2.50 6.00 -20.26
N ARG A 7 -1.22 6.41 -20.20
CA ARG A 7 -0.20 5.90 -21.14
C ARG A 7 0.11 4.43 -20.90
N ILE A 8 0.16 4.01 -19.64
CA ILE A 8 0.36 2.61 -19.26
C ILE A 8 -0.82 1.78 -19.77
N GLU A 9 -2.05 2.22 -19.52
CA GLU A 9 -3.26 1.54 -20.02
C GLU A 9 -3.31 1.49 -21.55
N LYS A 10 -2.96 2.59 -22.22
CA LYS A 10 -2.84 2.62 -23.69
C LYS A 10 -1.75 1.67 -24.18
N ASP A 11 -0.57 1.67 -23.56
CA ASP A 11 0.51 0.75 -23.89
C ASP A 11 0.08 -0.72 -23.69
N LEU A 12 -0.71 -1.03 -22.65
CA LEU A 12 -1.29 -2.36 -22.45
C LEU A 12 -2.32 -2.74 -23.52
N LYS A 13 -3.26 -1.83 -23.83
CA LYS A 13 -4.27 -2.03 -24.89
C LYS A 13 -3.64 -2.25 -26.26
N ASP A 14 -2.58 -1.52 -26.56
CA ASP A 14 -1.84 -1.63 -27.82
C ASP A 14 -0.84 -2.81 -27.82
N GLY A 15 -0.87 -3.71 -26.82
CA GLY A 15 0.00 -4.89 -26.73
C GLY A 15 1.47 -4.59 -26.38
N ARG A 16 1.82 -3.33 -26.09
CA ARG A 16 3.18 -2.88 -25.71
C ARG A 16 3.48 -3.16 -24.24
N LYS A 17 3.30 -4.41 -23.79
CA LYS A 17 3.44 -4.84 -22.39
C LYS A 17 4.79 -4.45 -21.76
N LYS A 18 5.90 -4.65 -22.46
CA LYS A 18 7.25 -4.25 -21.98
C LYS A 18 7.33 -2.76 -21.64
N LYS A 19 6.81 -1.90 -22.52
CA LYS A 19 6.81 -0.45 -22.35
C LYS A 19 5.93 -0.02 -21.18
N ALA A 20 4.79 -0.68 -20.99
CA ALA A 20 3.93 -0.49 -19.82
C ALA A 20 4.66 -0.85 -18.51
N CYS A 21 5.35 -1.99 -18.47
CA CYS A 21 6.15 -2.41 -17.31
C CYS A 21 7.27 -1.42 -16.99
N ASP A 22 8.00 -0.93 -17.99
CA ASP A 22 9.09 0.03 -17.80
C ASP A 22 8.57 1.36 -17.25
N ARG A 23 7.43 1.84 -17.77
CA ARG A 23 6.75 3.03 -17.22
C ARG A 23 6.32 2.82 -15.78
N LEU A 24 5.72 1.67 -15.47
CA LEU A 24 5.23 1.38 -14.13
C LEU A 24 6.37 1.24 -13.12
N ARG A 25 7.49 0.61 -13.49
CA ARG A 25 8.72 0.58 -12.70
C ARG A 25 9.27 1.98 -12.43
N ASN A 26 9.23 2.86 -13.42
CA ASN A 26 9.62 4.26 -13.23
C ASN A 26 8.67 4.99 -12.27
N MET A 27 7.37 4.73 -12.35
CA MET A 27 6.41 5.28 -11.38
C MET A 27 6.65 4.76 -9.96
N ILE A 28 6.87 3.46 -9.76
CA ILE A 28 7.19 2.88 -8.44
C ILE A 28 8.44 3.54 -7.84
N ASN A 29 9.43 3.91 -8.66
CA ASN A 29 10.62 4.60 -8.18
C ASN A 29 10.37 6.07 -7.82
N GLN A 30 9.45 6.75 -8.51
CA GLN A 30 9.10 8.15 -8.26
C GLN A 30 8.12 8.32 -7.09
N PHE A 31 7.21 7.35 -6.94
CA PHE A 31 6.13 7.33 -5.98
C PHE A 31 6.19 6.04 -5.15
N PRO A 32 7.27 5.84 -4.35
CA PRO A 32 7.53 4.57 -3.69
C PRO A 32 6.54 4.23 -2.57
N ASN A 33 5.77 5.21 -2.08
CA ASN A 33 4.74 5.04 -1.07
C ASN A 33 3.42 4.49 -1.65
N ASP A 34 3.19 4.65 -2.95
CA ASP A 34 1.98 4.15 -3.59
C ASP A 34 2.14 2.68 -3.99
N LEU A 35 1.77 1.78 -3.08
CA LEU A 35 1.85 0.32 -3.29
C LEU A 35 0.89 -0.17 -4.38
N SER A 36 -0.13 0.60 -4.78
CA SER A 36 -1.05 0.21 -5.85
C SER A 36 -0.31 0.07 -7.19
N LEU A 37 0.78 0.81 -7.39
CA LEU A 37 1.65 0.71 -8.56
C LEU A 37 2.38 -0.64 -8.61
N ARG A 38 2.89 -1.11 -7.45
CA ARG A 38 3.49 -2.44 -7.34
C ARG A 38 2.45 -3.51 -7.59
N LYS A 39 1.27 -3.39 -6.99
CA LYS A 39 0.17 -4.33 -7.20
C LYS A 39 -0.25 -4.45 -8.66
N LYS A 40 -0.39 -3.33 -9.37
CA LYS A 40 -0.64 -3.31 -10.83
C LYS A 40 0.47 -3.99 -11.62
N LEU A 41 1.73 -3.82 -11.22
CA LEU A 41 2.86 -4.46 -11.90
C LEU A 41 2.85 -5.98 -11.68
N GLY A 42 2.56 -6.43 -10.46
CA GLY A 42 2.38 -7.84 -10.16
C GLY A 42 1.27 -8.49 -11.00
N GLN A 43 0.15 -7.79 -11.17
CA GLN A 43 -0.96 -8.25 -12.02
C GLN A 43 -0.52 -8.45 -13.48
N ILE A 44 0.27 -7.52 -14.04
CA ILE A 44 0.78 -7.66 -15.41
C ILE A 44 1.70 -8.87 -15.55
N TYR A 45 2.55 -9.14 -14.55
CA TYR A 45 3.42 -10.34 -14.56
C TYR A 45 2.62 -11.63 -14.43
N PHE A 46 1.60 -11.63 -13.58
CA PHE A 46 0.71 -12.77 -13.40
C PHE A 46 -0.02 -13.12 -14.71
N GLU A 47 -0.61 -12.13 -15.39
CA GLU A 47 -1.26 -12.31 -16.69
C GLU A 47 -0.31 -12.76 -17.79
N ALA A 48 1.00 -12.54 -17.62
CA ALA A 48 2.04 -13.00 -18.53
C ALA A 48 2.63 -14.37 -18.12
N GLY A 49 2.17 -14.98 -17.03
CA GLY A 49 2.61 -16.29 -16.54
C GLY A 49 3.87 -16.28 -15.67
N PHE A 50 4.41 -15.11 -15.33
CA PHE A 50 5.60 -14.97 -14.46
C PHE A 50 5.17 -14.88 -13.00
N LEU A 51 4.86 -16.03 -12.40
CA LEU A 51 4.28 -16.11 -11.05
C LEU A 51 5.25 -15.66 -9.95
N ASP A 52 6.54 -15.91 -10.11
CA ASP A 52 7.60 -15.48 -9.18
C ASP A 52 7.75 -13.95 -9.16
N GLU A 53 7.82 -13.32 -10.33
CA GLU A 53 7.87 -11.86 -10.47
C GLU A 53 6.56 -11.23 -9.99
N ALA A 54 5.40 -11.86 -10.22
CA ALA A 54 4.14 -11.40 -9.65
C ALA A 54 4.18 -11.39 -8.11
N GLY A 55 4.66 -12.48 -7.51
CA GLY A 55 4.85 -12.60 -6.06
C GLY A 55 5.75 -11.51 -5.47
N LYS A 56 6.87 -11.21 -6.15
CA LYS A 56 7.79 -10.13 -5.77
C LYS A 56 7.08 -8.78 -5.63
N PHE A 57 6.21 -8.43 -6.58
CA PHE A 57 5.51 -7.15 -6.56
C PHE A 57 4.29 -7.14 -5.64
N TRP A 58 3.73 -8.31 -5.30
CA TRP A 58 2.58 -8.45 -4.41
C TRP A 58 2.92 -8.66 -2.93
N ILE A 59 4.16 -8.96 -2.56
CA ILE A 59 4.52 -9.27 -1.17
C ILE A 59 4.16 -8.18 -0.14
N LEU A 60 4.06 -6.91 -0.57
CA LEU A 60 3.63 -5.80 0.30
C LEU A 60 2.14 -5.47 0.18
N SER A 61 1.36 -6.25 -0.55
CA SER A 61 -0.09 -6.08 -0.71
C SER A 61 -0.82 -7.21 -0.02
N ALA A 62 -1.85 -6.89 0.76
CA ALA A 62 -2.70 -7.91 1.34
C ALA A 62 -3.29 -8.79 0.21
N PRO A 63 -3.19 -10.12 0.31
CA PRO A 63 -3.64 -11.01 -0.76
C PRO A 63 -5.16 -10.98 -0.89
N GLU A 64 -5.66 -10.74 -2.09
CA GLU A 64 -7.09 -10.65 -2.38
C GLU A 64 -7.69 -11.99 -2.82
N ASN A 65 -6.84 -12.92 -3.26
CA ASN A 65 -7.23 -14.25 -3.70
C ASN A 65 -6.09 -15.26 -3.41
N ASP A 66 -6.37 -16.54 -3.62
CA ASP A 66 -5.39 -17.60 -3.35
C ASP A 66 -4.25 -17.65 -4.38
N GLU A 67 -4.45 -17.09 -5.58
CA GLU A 67 -3.41 -17.00 -6.61
C GLU A 67 -2.30 -16.03 -6.18
N MET A 68 -2.68 -14.87 -5.64
CA MET A 68 -1.74 -13.92 -5.04
C MET A 68 -0.93 -14.56 -3.91
N LYS A 69 -1.60 -15.30 -3.01
CA LYS A 69 -0.90 -16.02 -1.93
C LYS A 69 0.12 -17.02 -2.48
N LYS A 70 -0.28 -17.83 -3.47
CA LYS A 70 0.60 -18.81 -4.11
C LYS A 70 1.78 -18.16 -4.82
N ALA A 71 1.56 -17.04 -5.52
CA ALA A 71 2.61 -16.29 -6.20
C ALA A 71 3.64 -15.73 -5.20
N VAL A 72 3.16 -15.11 -4.11
CA VAL A 72 4.04 -14.61 -3.04
C VAL A 72 4.81 -15.75 -2.38
N GLU A 73 4.16 -16.88 -2.09
CA GLU A 73 4.82 -18.07 -1.52
C GLU A 73 5.89 -18.65 -2.46
N LEU A 74 5.60 -18.72 -3.75
CA LEU A 74 6.56 -19.20 -4.75
C LEU A 74 7.78 -18.28 -4.84
N TYR A 75 7.56 -16.96 -4.80
CA TYR A 75 8.62 -15.95 -4.75
C TYR A 75 9.45 -16.04 -3.47
N THR A 76 8.83 -16.11 -2.29
CA THR A 76 9.58 -16.17 -1.02
C THR A 76 10.38 -17.46 -0.93
N LYS A 77 9.83 -18.58 -1.40
CA LYS A 77 10.51 -19.87 -1.48
C LYS A 77 11.73 -19.84 -2.40
N SER A 78 11.67 -19.16 -3.55
CA SER A 78 12.81 -19.05 -4.47
C SER A 78 14.01 -18.32 -3.83
N LEU A 79 13.74 -17.45 -2.85
CA LEU A 79 14.73 -16.76 -2.03
C LEU A 79 14.97 -17.44 -0.67
N SER A 80 14.57 -18.71 -0.51
CA SER A 80 14.73 -19.50 0.71
C SER A 80 14.14 -18.83 1.96
N HIS A 81 13.07 -18.05 1.78
CA HIS A 81 12.43 -17.25 2.82
C HIS A 81 13.38 -16.27 3.53
N SER A 82 14.51 -15.91 2.92
CA SER A 82 15.49 -15.01 3.52
C SER A 82 15.00 -13.57 3.48
N GLY A 83 14.78 -12.98 4.66
CA GLY A 83 14.39 -11.58 4.81
C GLY A 83 15.41 -10.63 4.17
N SER A 84 16.71 -10.89 4.35
CA SER A 84 17.77 -10.08 3.75
C SER A 84 17.75 -10.14 2.21
N ALA A 85 17.55 -11.33 1.64
CA ALA A 85 17.48 -11.49 0.18
C ALA A 85 16.23 -10.82 -0.39
N ILE A 86 15.07 -11.02 0.24
CA ILE A 86 13.79 -10.41 -0.16
C ILE A 86 13.90 -8.88 -0.09
N LEU A 87 14.42 -8.31 1.00
CA LEU A 87 14.59 -6.85 1.13
C LEU A 87 15.47 -6.27 0.02
N LYS A 88 16.57 -6.95 -0.31
CA LYS A 88 17.49 -6.57 -1.42
C LYS A 88 16.85 -6.70 -2.80
N ASP A 89 15.86 -7.56 -2.97
CA ASP A 89 15.22 -7.78 -4.26
C ASP A 89 14.00 -6.87 -4.49
N ILE A 90 13.14 -6.67 -3.48
CA ILE A 90 11.94 -5.82 -3.60
C ILE A 90 12.29 -4.33 -3.60
N VAL A 91 13.41 -3.97 -2.96
CA VAL A 91 13.97 -2.62 -2.83
C VAL A 91 12.87 -1.58 -2.54
N PHE A 92 12.27 -1.66 -1.36
CA PHE A 92 11.33 -0.64 -0.91
C PHE A 92 12.09 0.64 -0.55
N ARG A 93 11.74 1.75 -1.21
CA ARG A 93 12.35 3.09 -1.02
C ARG A 93 11.37 4.09 -0.43
N GLY A 94 10.18 3.64 -0.03
CA GLY A 94 9.16 4.51 0.51
C GLY A 94 9.40 4.77 1.99
N ASP A 95 8.57 5.64 2.53
CA ASP A 95 8.49 5.90 3.96
C ASP A 95 7.54 4.87 4.61
N LYS A 96 8.03 4.23 5.67
CA LYS A 96 7.29 3.17 6.38
C LYS A 96 6.04 3.71 7.07
N ASP A 97 6.00 5.00 7.38
CA ASP A 97 4.84 5.64 8.03
C ASP A 97 3.61 5.71 7.12
N PHE A 98 3.80 5.56 5.81
CA PHE A 98 2.71 5.54 4.81
C PHE A 98 2.25 4.13 4.44
N LEU A 99 2.86 3.09 5.02
CA LEU A 99 2.45 1.71 4.79
C LEU A 99 1.15 1.40 5.52
N ASP A 100 0.32 0.54 4.92
CA ASP A 100 -0.77 -0.08 5.64
C ASP A 100 -0.24 -1.09 6.68
N GLU A 101 -1.14 -1.57 7.54
CA GLU A 101 -0.80 -2.50 8.62
C GLU A 101 -0.18 -3.81 8.10
N TYR A 102 -0.67 -4.31 6.96
CA TYR A 102 -0.18 -5.54 6.35
C TYR A 102 1.25 -5.36 5.85
N ALA A 103 1.50 -4.34 5.04
CA ALA A 103 2.80 -4.05 4.45
C ALA A 103 3.85 -3.73 5.53
N LEU A 104 3.46 -2.98 6.56
CA LEU A 104 4.32 -2.67 7.70
C LEU A 104 4.72 -3.95 8.47
N LYS A 105 3.75 -4.84 8.71
CA LYS A 105 4.02 -6.14 9.35
C LYS A 105 5.01 -6.96 8.53
N VAL A 106 4.77 -7.10 7.22
CA VAL A 106 5.65 -7.86 6.32
C VAL A 106 7.07 -7.30 6.33
N ILE A 107 7.25 -5.98 6.14
CA ILE A 107 8.59 -5.38 6.19
C ILE A 107 9.26 -5.61 7.54
N THR A 108 8.52 -5.43 8.64
CA THR A 108 9.07 -5.63 9.99
C THR A 108 9.54 -7.07 10.22
N GLU A 109 8.80 -8.06 9.72
CA GLU A 109 9.18 -9.48 9.82
C GLU A 109 10.44 -9.78 9.00
N LEU A 110 10.53 -9.26 7.77
CA LEU A 110 11.71 -9.40 6.91
C LEU A 110 12.95 -8.72 7.52
N GLU A 111 12.79 -7.54 8.12
CA GLU A 111 13.85 -6.82 8.81
C GLU A 111 14.35 -7.58 10.04
N LYS A 112 13.43 -8.12 10.86
CA LYS A 112 13.76 -8.97 12.02
C LYS A 112 14.55 -10.21 11.60
N ASP A 113 14.13 -10.90 10.55
CA ASP A 113 14.89 -12.04 10.01
C ASP A 113 16.27 -11.60 9.51
N SER A 114 16.36 -10.50 8.76
CA SER A 114 17.63 -9.98 8.26
C SER A 114 18.61 -9.65 9.40
N VAL A 115 18.16 -9.03 10.50
CA VAL A 115 18.99 -8.78 11.67
C VAL A 115 19.43 -10.08 12.33
N ARG A 116 18.52 -11.04 12.51
CA ARG A 116 18.81 -12.33 13.14
C ARG A 116 19.90 -13.10 12.38
N VAL A 117 19.82 -13.12 11.05
CA VAL A 117 20.71 -13.94 10.20
C VAL A 117 21.98 -13.18 9.81
N THR A 118 21.86 -11.91 9.44
CA THR A 118 22.97 -11.14 8.85
C THR A 118 23.50 -10.02 9.73
N LYS A 119 22.87 -9.77 10.90
CA LYS A 119 23.18 -8.65 11.81
C LYS A 119 23.03 -7.27 11.16
N HIS A 120 22.33 -7.16 10.04
CA HIS A 120 22.18 -5.93 9.27
C HIS A 120 20.81 -5.84 8.60
N ILE A 121 20.30 -4.62 8.45
CA ILE A 121 19.10 -4.30 7.66
C ILE A 121 19.55 -3.52 6.42
N PRO A 122 19.31 -4.03 5.20
CA PRO A 122 19.57 -3.29 3.97
C PRO A 122 18.81 -1.95 3.94
N VAL A 123 19.53 -0.85 3.73
CA VAL A 123 18.95 0.49 3.63
C VAL A 123 18.94 0.96 2.18
N PHE A 124 17.78 1.41 1.70
CA PHE A 124 17.63 1.90 0.33
C PHE A 124 17.26 3.38 0.32
N LYS A 125 18.12 4.20 -0.26
CA LYS A 125 17.85 5.64 -0.40
C LYS A 125 16.75 5.88 -1.43
N THR A 126 15.89 6.86 -1.15
CA THR A 126 14.95 7.43 -2.11
C THR A 126 15.70 7.98 -3.32
N LYS A 127 15.13 7.83 -4.51
CA LYS A 127 15.67 8.49 -5.70
C LYS A 127 15.06 9.89 -5.77
N THR A 128 15.86 10.91 -5.46
CA THR A 128 15.44 12.31 -5.63
C THR A 128 15.35 12.61 -7.13
N ARG A 129 14.15 12.51 -7.70
CA ARG A 129 13.79 13.07 -9.00
C ARG A 129 12.63 14.03 -8.80
N GLU A 130 12.51 15.04 -9.65
CA GLU A 130 11.32 15.87 -9.69
C GLU A 130 10.10 14.96 -9.81
N LYS A 131 9.23 15.00 -8.79
CA LYS A 131 7.98 14.24 -8.80
C LYS A 131 7.12 14.83 -9.90
N GLY A 132 6.80 14.01 -10.91
CA GLY A 132 5.84 14.42 -11.93
C GLY A 132 4.45 14.68 -11.33
N ASN A 133 3.52 15.16 -12.16
CA ASN A 133 2.14 15.42 -11.75
C ASN A 133 1.37 14.09 -11.56
N TYR A 134 1.53 13.45 -10.39
CA TYR A 134 0.76 12.28 -9.95
C TYR A 134 0.37 12.45 -8.49
N SER A 135 -0.92 12.31 -8.20
CA SER A 135 -1.41 12.26 -6.82
C SER A 135 -1.20 10.84 -6.28
N GLU A 136 -0.28 10.68 -5.33
CA GLU A 136 -0.14 9.44 -4.58
C GLU A 136 -1.46 9.15 -3.85
N THR A 137 -2.00 7.95 -4.03
CA THR A 137 -3.25 7.57 -3.37
C THR A 137 -2.93 7.20 -1.91
N GLN A 138 -3.04 8.15 -0.99
CA GLN A 138 -2.82 7.93 0.45
C GLN A 138 -4.06 7.24 1.08
N THR A 139 -4.31 6.00 0.71
CA THR A 139 -5.52 5.26 1.15
C THR A 139 -5.50 4.93 2.65
N GLY A 140 -4.34 4.74 3.26
CA GLY A 140 -4.23 4.28 4.65
C GLY A 140 -4.53 5.34 5.71
N PHE A 141 -4.06 6.57 5.52
CA PHE A 141 -4.17 7.63 6.53
C PHE A 141 -5.48 8.43 6.40
N LEU A 142 -5.86 8.80 5.17
CA LEU A 142 -7.07 9.60 4.94
C LEU A 142 -8.35 8.83 5.25
N SER A 143 -8.39 7.52 4.95
CA SER A 143 -9.55 6.70 5.29
C SER A 143 -9.76 6.62 6.80
N LYS A 144 -8.70 6.47 7.60
CA LYS A 144 -8.79 6.47 9.06
C LYS A 144 -9.31 7.79 9.61
N ILE A 145 -8.80 8.92 9.11
CA ILE A 145 -9.27 10.26 9.55
C ILE A 145 -10.74 10.45 9.19
N VAL A 146 -11.15 10.09 7.97
CA VAL A 146 -12.54 10.19 7.52
C VAL A 146 -13.46 9.31 8.37
N ILE A 147 -13.07 8.06 8.64
CA ILE A 147 -13.83 7.14 9.49
C ILE A 147 -13.94 7.66 10.91
N CYS A 148 -12.84 8.15 11.51
CA CYS A 148 -12.86 8.75 12.85
C CYS A 148 -13.77 9.97 12.93
N LEU A 149 -13.74 10.85 11.91
CA LEU A 149 -14.64 12.01 11.84
C LEU A 149 -16.11 11.60 11.74
N VAL A 150 -16.43 10.59 10.92
CA VAL A 150 -17.80 10.07 10.78
C VAL A 150 -18.28 9.45 12.09
N ILE A 151 -17.47 8.63 12.75
CA ILE A 151 -17.81 8.04 14.06
C ILE A 151 -18.02 9.13 15.11
N GLY A 152 -17.13 10.13 15.17
CA GLY A 152 -17.28 11.26 16.09
C GLY A 152 -18.59 12.02 15.87
N LEU A 153 -18.99 12.25 14.63
CA LEU A 153 -20.23 12.93 14.27
C LEU A 153 -21.47 12.11 14.65
N VAL A 154 -21.44 10.79 14.42
CA VAL A 154 -22.53 9.87 14.81
C VAL A 154 -22.72 9.81 16.33
N ILE A 155 -21.64 9.93 17.12
CA ILE A 155 -21.74 9.95 18.60
C ILE A 155 -22.20 11.33 19.11
N LEU A 156 -21.77 12.41 18.46
CA LEU A 156 -22.09 13.78 18.89
C LEU A 156 -23.59 14.09 18.82
N VAL A 157 -24.28 13.65 17.76
CA VAL A 157 -25.71 13.91 17.53
C VAL A 157 -26.59 13.41 18.69
N PRO A 158 -26.51 12.14 19.15
CA PRO A 158 -27.27 11.66 20.29
C PRO A 158 -26.93 12.37 21.60
N VAL A 159 -25.65 12.69 21.83
CA VAL A 159 -25.22 13.40 23.06
C VAL A 159 -25.86 14.78 23.14
N LEU A 160 -25.85 15.54 22.04
CA LEU A 160 -26.51 16.85 21.98
C LEU A 160 -28.03 16.74 22.20
N GLY A 161 -28.64 15.68 21.65
CA GLY A 161 -30.07 15.39 21.87
C GLY A 161 -30.40 15.12 23.35
N ILE A 162 -29.57 14.32 24.03
CA ILE A 162 -29.74 14.01 25.46
C ILE A 162 -29.57 15.25 26.33
N VAL A 163 -28.56 16.08 26.06
CA VAL A 163 -28.33 17.34 26.81
C VAL A 163 -29.54 18.28 26.66
N LYS A 164 -30.05 18.45 25.45
CA LYS A 164 -31.25 19.27 25.20
C LYS A 164 -32.49 18.73 25.89
N LEU A 165 -32.68 17.41 25.89
CA LEU A 165 -33.80 16.77 26.58
C LEU A 165 -33.71 17.00 28.09
N PHE A 166 -32.51 16.89 28.68
CA PHE A 166 -32.28 17.12 30.10
C PHE A 166 -32.56 18.58 30.50
N GLU A 167 -32.16 19.54 29.66
CA GLU A 167 -32.42 20.97 29.87
C GLU A 167 -33.95 21.26 29.89
N ILE A 168 -34.71 20.67 28.97
CA ILE A 168 -36.18 20.80 28.91
C ILE A 168 -36.83 20.19 30.15
N ILE A 169 -36.41 18.98 30.56
CA ILE A 169 -36.92 18.31 31.76
C ILE A 169 -36.61 19.17 33.00
N SER A 170 -35.38 19.66 33.15
CA SER A 170 -34.99 20.52 34.28
C SER A 170 -35.82 21.81 34.32
N SER A 171 -36.16 22.39 33.18
CA SER A 171 -37.00 23.59 33.11
C SER A 171 -38.45 23.32 33.50
N LEU A 172 -38.98 22.13 33.22
CA LEU A 172 -40.34 21.72 33.58
C LEU A 172 -40.50 21.42 35.09
N PHE A 173 -39.45 20.90 35.73
CA PHE A 173 -39.45 20.59 37.16
C PHE A 173 -39.00 21.76 38.05
N SER A 174 -38.52 22.86 37.47
CA SER A 174 -38.14 24.08 38.19
C SER A 174 -39.23 25.17 38.13
N GLN A 175 -40.43 24.83 37.66
CA GLN A 175 -41.64 25.66 37.65
C GLN A 175 -42.60 25.19 38.75
#